data_AF-A0A938K4K2-F1
#
_entry.id   AF-A0A938K4K2-F1
#
_cell.length_a   1.000
_cell.length_b   1.000
_cell.length_c   1.000
_cell.angle_alpha   90.00
_cell.angle_beta   90.00
_cell.angle_gamma   90.00
#
_symmetry.space_group_name_H-M   'P 1'
#
loop_
_entity.id
_entity.type
_entity.pdbx_description
1 polymer ?
#
loop_
_entity_poly.entity_id
_entity_poly.type
_entity_poly.pdbx_seq_one_letter_code
_entity_poly.pdbx_strand_id
1 'polypeptide(L)' 'MYMPRSTVRHKHFRLDSAKIKRAQKLLGAATETETVERALDEVIREHQRNRACRRATERFLRSGIDIKDAYGRLTER' A
#
# COMPACT_ATOMS: atom_id res chain seq x y z
N MET A 1 10.76 11.65 9.75
CA MET A 1 9.55 10.84 10.03
C MET A 1 9.84 10.03 11.29
N TYR A 2 9.17 10.31 12.40
CA TYR A 2 9.43 9.62 13.67
C TYR A 2 8.78 8.24 13.61
N MET A 3 9.57 7.18 13.36
CA MET A 3 9.10 5.83 13.62
C MET A 3 9.12 5.65 15.14
N PRO A 4 7.98 5.35 15.79
CA PRO A 4 7.99 5.07 17.22
C PRO A 4 8.97 3.93 17.47
N ARG A 5 9.80 4.04 18.52
CA ARG A 5 10.68 2.93 18.94
C ARG A 5 9.80 1.72 19.25
N SER A 6 9.74 0.79 18.31
CA SER A 6 8.96 -0.44 18.44
C SER A 6 9.66 -1.33 19.45
N THR A 7 8.90 -1.83 20.42
CA THR A 7 9.40 -2.88 21.32
C THR A 7 9.30 -4.18 20.55
N VAL A 8 10.41 -4.62 19.96
CA VAL A 8 10.47 -5.92 19.29
C VAL A 8 10.25 -7.00 20.34
N ARG A 9 9.19 -7.80 20.18
CA ARG A 9 8.92 -8.96 21.03
C ARG A 9 9.11 -10.21 20.20
N HIS A 10 9.87 -11.17 20.74
CA HIS A 10 9.95 -12.50 20.14
C HIS A 10 8.58 -13.18 20.16
N LYS A 11 8.21 -13.71 19.00
CA LYS A 11 6.96 -14.45 18.79
C LYS A 11 7.29 -15.74 18.04
N HIS A 12 6.67 -16.84 18.43
CA HIS A 12 6.78 -18.10 17.71
C HIS A 12 5.58 -18.25 16.78
N PHE A 13 5.81 -18.03 15.48
CA PHE A 13 4.79 -18.22 14.44
C PHE A 13 5.10 -19.44 13.59
N ARG A 14 4.05 -20.14 13.15
CA ARG A 14 4.15 -21.15 12.09
C ARG A 14 3.85 -20.47 10.76
N LEU A 15 4.88 -20.27 9.96
CA LEU A 15 4.79 -19.61 8.65
C LEU A 15 5.28 -20.55 7.56
N ASP A 16 4.71 -20.39 6.37
CA ASP A 16 5.17 -21.09 5.17
C ASP A 16 6.52 -20.54 4.73
N SER A 17 7.57 -21.35 4.87
CA SER A 17 8.95 -20.96 4.55
C SER A 17 9.13 -20.60 3.07
N ALA A 18 8.38 -21.23 2.16
CA ALA A 18 8.45 -20.92 0.74
C ALA A 18 7.90 -19.51 0.45
N LYS A 19 6.82 -19.12 1.14
CA LYS A 19 6.28 -17.74 1.06
C LYS A 19 7.27 -16.72 1.61
N ILE A 20 7.90 -17.00 2.75
CA ILE A 20 8.93 -16.11 3.33
C ILE A 20 10.11 -15.95 2.38
N LYS A 21 10.62 -17.02 1.77
CA LYS A 21 11.73 -16.91 0.81
C LYS A 21 11.36 -16.13 -0.46
N ARG A 22 10.13 -16.25 -0.94
CA ARG A 22 9.64 -15.43 -2.07
C ARG A 22 9.58 -13.95 -1.68
N ALA A 23 8.98 -13.65 -0.53
CA ALA A 23 8.92 -12.29 0.00
C ALA A 23 10.32 -11.70 0.24
N GLN A 24 11.26 -12.49 0.76
CA GLN A 24 12.63 -12.07 1.02
C GLN A 24 13.34 -11.62 -0.27
N LYS A 25 13.17 -12.36 -1.37
CA LYS A 25 13.69 -11.97 -2.70
C LYS A 25 13.02 -10.70 -3.24
N LEU A 26 11.69 -10.62 -3.14
CA LEU A 26 10.93 -9.46 -3.63
C LEU A 26 11.27 -8.18 -2.89
N LEU A 27 11.47 -8.27 -1.57
CA LEU A 27 11.72 -7.13 -0.69
C LEU A 27 13.22 -6.83 -0.51
N GLY A 28 14.11 -7.63 -1.11
CA GLY A 28 15.56 -7.48 -0.97
C GLY A 28 16.02 -7.51 0.49
N ALA A 29 15.44 -8.40 1.31
CA ALA A 29 15.73 -8.51 2.73
C ALA A 29 16.83 -9.56 2.99
N ALA A 30 17.68 -9.30 3.97
CA ALA A 30 18.76 -10.21 4.37
C ALA A 30 18.25 -11.34 5.28
N THR A 31 17.24 -11.08 6.11
CA THR A 31 16.71 -12.05 7.09
C THR A 31 15.20 -12.24 6.98
N GLU A 32 14.70 -13.34 7.56
CA GLU A 32 13.26 -13.61 7.61
C GLU A 32 12.52 -12.59 8.50
N THR A 33 13.12 -12.19 9.63
CA THR A 33 12.59 -11.12 10.48
C THR A 33 12.48 -9.81 9.71
N GLU A 34 13.55 -9.41 9.02
CA GLU A 34 13.53 -8.19 8.20
C GLU A 34 12.51 -8.28 7.06
N THR A 35 12.34 -9.47 6.47
CA THR A 35 11.31 -9.71 5.45
C THR A 35 9.92 -9.43 6.00
N VAL A 36 9.62 -9.91 7.21
CA VAL A 36 8.32 -9.69 7.86
C VAL A 36 8.12 -8.22 8.21
N GLU A 37 9.11 -7.56 8.82
CA GLU A 37 9.01 -6.14 9.18
C GLU A 37 8.80 -5.26 7.93
N ARG A 38 9.61 -5.44 6.88
CA ARG A 38 9.45 -4.69 5.62
C ARG A 38 8.10 -4.96 4.95
N ALA A 39 7.62 -6.20 4.97
CA ALA A 39 6.31 -6.53 4.41
C ALA A 39 5.18 -5.81 5.15
N LEU A 40 5.26 -5.71 6.48
CA LEU A 40 4.30 -4.97 7.29
C LEU A 40 4.34 -3.47 6.99
N ASP A 41 5.54 -2.89 6.88
CA ASP A 41 5.72 -1.48 6.52
C ASP A 41 5.12 -1.16 5.15
N GLU A 42 5.36 -2.01 4.14
CA GLU A 42 4.80 -1.82 2.80
C GLU A 42 3.27 -1.90 2.78
N VAL A 43 2.67 -2.85 3.52
CA VAL A 43 1.20 -2.96 3.61
C VAL A 43 0.59 -1.74 4.31
N ILE A 44 1.22 -1.23 5.38
CA ILE A 44 0.76 -0.02 6.07
C ILE A 44 0.86 1.18 5.13
N ARG A 45 1.99 1.35 4.44
CA ARG A 45 2.21 2.44 3.49
C ARG A 45 1.20 2.39 2.36
N GLU A 46 0.95 1.21 1.81
CA GLU A 46 -0.02 1.00 0.74
C GLU A 46 -1.44 1.35 1.18
N HIS A 47 -1.83 0.90 2.37
CA HIS A 47 -3.13 1.25 2.94
C HIS A 47 -3.30 2.78 3.11
N GLN A 48 -2.26 3.48 3.58
CA GLN A 48 -2.29 4.93 3.72
C GLN A 48 -2.42 5.65 2.37
N ARG A 49 -1.66 5.22 1.35
CA ARG A 49 -1.78 5.74 -0.02
C ARG A 49 -3.19 5.56 -0.58
N ASN A 50 -3.74 4.35 -0.44
CA ASN A 50 -5.07 4.02 -0.94
C ASN A 50 -6.16 4.81 -0.23
N ARG A 51 -6.03 5.04 1.08
CA ARG A 51 -6.96 5.87 1.83
C ARG A 51 -6.95 7.32 1.35
N ALA A 52 -5.78 7.89 1.07
CA ALA A 52 -5.66 9.25 0.57
C ALA A 52 -6.28 9.40 -0.82
N CYS A 53 -5.96 8.47 -1.74
CA CYS A 53 -6.53 8.42 -3.09
C CYS A 53 -8.06 8.30 -3.03
N ARG A 54 -8.57 7.33 -2.25
CA ARG A 54 -10.02 7.11 -2.10
C ARG A 54 -10.75 8.34 -1.59
N ARG A 55 -10.19 9.03 -0.58
CA ARG A 55 -10.78 10.28 -0.06
C ARG A 55 -10.81 11.39 -1.11
N ALA A 56 -9.76 11.52 -1.91
CA ALA A 56 -9.71 12.50 -2.98
C ALA A 56 -10.77 12.17 -4.05
N THR A 57 -10.88 10.91 -4.46
CA THR A 57 -11.90 10.44 -5.41
C THR A 57 -13.32 10.68 -4.88
N GLU A 58 -13.59 10.35 -3.62
CA GLU A 58 -14.90 10.58 -3.00
C GLU A 58 -15.25 12.08 -2.96
N ARG A 59 -14.29 12.96 -2.67
CA ARG A 59 -14.49 14.42 -2.72
C ARG A 59 -14.74 14.91 -4.14
N PHE A 60 -13.95 14.42 -5.10
CA PHE A 60 -14.08 14.76 -6.52
C PHE A 60 -15.47 14.37 -7.08
N LEU A 61 -15.94 13.15 -6.77
CA LEU A 61 -17.26 12.70 -7.19
C LEU A 61 -18.39 13.52 -6.56
N ARG A 62 -18.20 13.99 -5.32
CA ARG A 62 -19.20 14.81 -4.60
C ARG A 62 -19.17 16.29 -4.94
N SER A 63 -18.10 16.81 -5.53
CA SER A 63 -17.95 18.25 -5.77
C SER A 63 -18.80 18.78 -6.94
N GLY A 64 -19.54 17.91 -7.64
CA GLY A 64 -20.43 18.31 -8.74
C GLY A 64 -19.69 18.91 -9.94
N ILE A 65 -18.43 18.52 -10.14
CA ILE A 65 -17.60 18.98 -11.26
C ILE A 65 -18.15 18.41 -12.56
N ASP A 66 -18.43 19.29 -13.52
CA ASP A 66 -18.78 18.92 -14.90
C ASP A 66 -17.50 18.59 -15.68
N ILE A 67 -17.32 17.31 -15.99
CA ILE A 67 -16.14 16.83 -16.72
C ILE A 67 -16.43 16.93 -18.22
N LYS A 68 -15.88 17.97 -18.84
CA LYS A 68 -15.93 18.14 -20.29
C LYS A 68 -14.76 17.41 -20.93
N ASP A 69 -15.06 16.69 -22.02
CA ASP A 69 -14.03 16.06 -22.83
C ASP A 69 -13.16 17.13 -23.49
N ALA A 70 -11.87 17.13 -23.18
CA ALA A 70 -10.91 18.08 -23.77
C ALA A 70 -10.75 17.87 -25.28
N TYR A 71 -11.05 16.67 -25.80
CA TYR A 71 -10.88 16.33 -27.22
C TYR A 71 -12.20 16.24 -28.00
N GLY A 72 -13.35 16.47 -27.35
CA GLY A 72 -14.66 16.48 -28.00
C GLY A 72 -15.10 15.17 -28.67
N ARG A 73 -14.46 14.04 -28.36
CA ARG A 73 -14.75 12.72 -28.92
C ARG A 73 -16.02 12.09 -28.35
N LEU A 74 -16.46 12.54 -27.18
CA LEU A 74 -17.63 11.96 -26.50
C LEU A 74 -18.98 12.59 -26.91
N THR A 75 -18.97 13.64 -27.73
CA THR A 75 -20.18 14.40 -28.13
C THR A 75 -20.79 13.98 -29.47
N GLU A 76 -20.18 13.05 -30.21
CA GLU A 76 -20.77 12.56 -31.47
C GLU A 76 -21.70 11.37 -31.21
N ARG A 77 -23.01 11.64 -31.23
CA ARG A 77 -24.08 10.67 -31.40
C ARG A 77 -25.10 11.19 -32.39
#